data_AF-A0A1S6EW53-F1
#
_entry.id   AF-A0A1S6EW53-F1
#
_cell.length_a   1.000
_cell.length_b   1.000
_cell.length_c   1.000
_cell.angle_alpha   90.00
_cell.angle_beta   90.00
_cell.angle_gamma   90.00
#
_symmetry.space_group_name_H-M   'P 1'
#
loop_
_entity.id
_entity.type
_entity.pdbx_description
1 polymer ?
#
loop_
_entity_poly.entity_id
_entity_poly.type
_entity_poly.pdbx_seq_one_letter_code
_entity_poly.pdbx_strand_id
1 'polypeptide(L)'
;MAEITAALVMELRAKSGVGMMDCKKALQETDGDISAAIDWLRAKGLSKAAKKADRVAAEGLVAVASKEDGKGEIGAAIEFNSETDFVARNELFQNAAKSFAEKGLEHHSVEALHGAELENGNTIQAEVTNMIATIGENMQLRRAARLSVDEGVVASYVHNAVAPGLGRIGVLVALHGGGDKVALRELGRKIAMHVAATAPLSLNTDDLDPAAIEKERSVLTEKAKEEGRPENMIAKIVEGQINKFQKDVVLTKQPFVMNPDVTIEQLVADTGKELGAPGLHLAGFVRLALGEGVEKVEGPDFASEVASMIAPQD
;
A
#
# COMPACT_ATOMS: atom_id res chain seq x y z
N MET A 1 -20.08 -14.04 -42.68
CA MET A 1 -19.76 -13.15 -41.56
C MET A 1 -21.06 -12.77 -40.90
N ALA A 2 -21.20 -13.04 -39.61
CA ALA A 2 -22.37 -12.61 -38.86
C ALA A 2 -22.51 -11.08 -38.90
N GLU A 3 -23.74 -10.57 -38.91
CA GLU A 3 -23.99 -9.14 -38.91
C GLU A 3 -23.69 -8.54 -37.53
N ILE A 4 -22.59 -7.78 -37.42
CA ILE A 4 -22.20 -7.14 -36.15
C ILE A 4 -23.01 -5.84 -35.99
N THR A 5 -24.16 -5.96 -35.34
CA THR A 5 -25.05 -4.82 -35.08
C THR A 5 -24.53 -3.93 -33.96
N ALA A 6 -24.88 -2.64 -33.97
CA ALA A 6 -24.51 -1.72 -32.91
C ALA A 6 -25.04 -2.17 -31.53
N ALA A 7 -26.23 -2.77 -31.48
CA ALA A 7 -26.82 -3.31 -30.26
C ALA A 7 -25.96 -4.46 -29.68
N LEU A 8 -25.46 -5.36 -30.52
CA LEU A 8 -24.59 -6.46 -30.09
C LEU A 8 -23.26 -5.94 -29.53
N VAL A 9 -22.68 -4.91 -30.15
CA VAL A 9 -21.46 -4.26 -29.63
C VAL A 9 -21.74 -3.58 -28.29
N MET A 10 -22.88 -2.90 -28.14
CA MET A 10 -23.29 -2.30 -26.87
C MET A 10 -23.51 -3.34 -25.78
N GLU A 11 -24.11 -4.49 -26.11
CA GLU A 11 -24.29 -5.60 -25.17
C GLU A 11 -22.94 -6.14 -24.69
N LEU A 12 -22.01 -6.43 -25.59
CA LEU A 12 -20.68 -6.91 -25.22
C LEU A 12 -19.92 -5.87 -24.38
N ARG A 13 -20.04 -4.58 -24.72
CA ARG A 13 -19.44 -3.50 -23.93
C ARG A 13 -20.04 -3.41 -22.53
N ALA A 14 -21.35 -3.56 -22.39
CA ALA A 14 -22.01 -3.54 -21.09
C ALA A 14 -21.56 -4.71 -20.21
N LYS A 15 -21.31 -5.89 -20.81
CA LYS A 15 -20.82 -7.08 -20.11
C LYS A 15 -19.34 -7.03 -19.76
N SER A 16 -18.51 -6.46 -20.62
CA SER A 16 -17.04 -6.52 -20.50
C SER A 16 -16.39 -5.24 -19.97
N GLY A 17 -17.06 -4.08 -20.08
CA GLY A 17 -16.50 -2.77 -19.76
C GLY A 17 -15.49 -2.23 -20.79
N VAL A 18 -15.08 -3.06 -21.77
CA VAL A 18 -14.00 -2.72 -22.70
C VAL A 18 -14.45 -1.68 -23.75
N GLY A 19 -13.49 -0.92 -24.29
CA GLY A 19 -13.73 0.09 -25.31
C GLY A 19 -14.54 -0.40 -26.52
N MET A 20 -15.34 0.50 -27.10
CA MET A 20 -16.32 0.19 -28.16
C MET A 20 -15.69 -0.52 -29.38
N MET A 21 -14.53 -0.05 -29.82
CA MET A 21 -13.86 -0.61 -31.00
C MET A 21 -13.26 -1.99 -30.75
N ASP A 22 -12.78 -2.24 -29.52
CA ASP A 22 -12.31 -3.57 -29.13
C ASP A 22 -13.47 -4.56 -29.03
N CYS A 23 -14.63 -4.14 -28.52
CA CYS A 23 -15.84 -4.96 -28.51
C CYS A 23 -16.29 -5.30 -29.93
N LYS A 24 -16.33 -4.30 -30.83
CA LYS A 24 -16.65 -4.53 -32.24
C LYS A 24 -15.68 -5.49 -32.90
N LYS A 25 -14.38 -5.32 -32.65
CA LYS A 25 -13.34 -6.20 -33.19
C LYS A 25 -13.46 -7.62 -32.65
N ALA A 26 -13.69 -7.78 -31.34
CA ALA A 26 -13.89 -9.10 -30.75
C ALA A 26 -15.06 -9.84 -31.42
N LEU A 27 -16.20 -9.17 -31.60
CA LEU A 27 -17.36 -9.73 -32.28
C LEU A 27 -17.09 -10.06 -33.75
N GLN A 28 -16.26 -9.28 -34.45
CA GLN A 28 -15.85 -9.60 -35.83
C GLN A 28 -14.98 -10.86 -35.89
N GLU A 29 -14.10 -11.06 -34.91
CA GLU A 29 -13.18 -12.20 -34.85
C GLU A 29 -13.85 -13.48 -34.34
N THR A 30 -15.04 -13.36 -33.74
CA THR A 30 -15.81 -14.47 -33.17
C THR A 30 -17.17 -14.66 -33.81
N ASP A 31 -17.36 -14.13 -35.03
CA ASP A 31 -18.60 -14.26 -35.81
C ASP A 31 -19.87 -13.89 -35.00
N GLY A 32 -19.78 -12.84 -34.18
CA GLY A 32 -20.90 -12.31 -33.39
C GLY A 32 -21.23 -13.12 -32.13
N ASP A 33 -20.50 -14.18 -31.82
CA ASP A 33 -20.68 -14.93 -30.58
C ASP A 33 -20.17 -14.12 -29.38
N ILE A 34 -21.09 -13.73 -28.49
CA ILE A 34 -20.80 -12.95 -27.27
C ILE A 34 -19.86 -13.71 -26.33
N SER A 35 -20.08 -15.01 -26.12
CA SER A 35 -19.28 -15.80 -25.18
C SER A 35 -17.85 -15.96 -25.70
N ALA A 36 -17.71 -16.30 -26.97
CA ALA A 36 -16.39 -16.37 -27.61
C ALA A 36 -15.72 -14.98 -27.65
N ALA A 37 -16.47 -13.89 -27.87
CA ALA A 37 -15.94 -12.53 -27.85
C ALA A 37 -15.40 -12.12 -26.47
N ILE A 38 -16.06 -12.56 -25.39
CA ILE A 38 -15.58 -12.34 -24.01
C ILE A 38 -14.23 -13.04 -23.80
N ASP A 39 -14.10 -14.30 -24.21
CA ASP A 39 -12.84 -15.04 -24.10
C ASP A 39 -11.73 -14.42 -24.96
N TRP A 40 -12.08 -13.94 -26.16
CA TRP A 40 -11.16 -13.21 -27.03
C TRP A 40 -10.69 -11.90 -26.38
N LEU A 41 -11.60 -11.13 -25.77
CA LEU A 41 -11.28 -9.90 -25.04
C LEU A 41 -10.37 -10.18 -23.85
N ARG A 42 -10.60 -11.27 -23.12
CA ARG A 42 -9.74 -11.70 -22.00
C ARG A 42 -8.31 -11.97 -22.48
N ALA A 43 -8.15 -12.72 -23.57
CA ALA A 43 -6.85 -13.01 -24.17
C ALA A 43 -6.14 -11.72 -24.64
N LYS A 44 -6.88 -10.77 -25.22
CA LYS A 44 -6.32 -9.46 -25.58
C LYS A 44 -5.99 -8.58 -24.38
N GLY A 45 -6.75 -8.67 -23.31
CA GLY A 45 -6.48 -7.99 -22.04
C GLY A 45 -5.11 -8.37 -21.49
N LEU A 46 -4.80 -9.67 -21.46
CA LEU A 46 -3.47 -10.18 -21.06
C LEU A 46 -2.35 -9.58 -21.91
N SER A 47 -2.53 -9.51 -23.24
CA SER A 47 -1.55 -8.90 -24.13
C SER A 47 -1.39 -7.39 -23.90
N LYS A 48 -2.49 -6.67 -23.65
CA LYS A 48 -2.45 -5.23 -23.34
C LYS A 48 -1.75 -4.96 -22.01
N ALA A 49 -2.01 -5.79 -20.99
CA ALA A 49 -1.35 -5.70 -19.69
C ALA A 49 0.16 -5.96 -19.83
N ALA A 50 0.56 -7.02 -20.54
CA ALA A 50 1.97 -7.31 -20.78
C ALA A 50 2.71 -6.15 -21.47
N LYS A 51 2.09 -5.48 -22.45
CA LYS A 51 2.67 -4.30 -23.12
C LYS A 51 2.78 -3.05 -22.24
N LYS A 52 2.14 -3.05 -21.07
CA LYS A 52 2.12 -1.93 -20.12
C LYS A 52 2.91 -2.20 -18.86
N ALA A 53 3.30 -3.44 -18.62
CA ALA A 53 3.96 -3.86 -17.38
C ALA A 53 5.24 -3.07 -17.07
N ASP A 54 5.98 -2.63 -18.09
CA ASP A 54 7.22 -1.85 -17.93
C ASP A 54 6.98 -0.37 -17.59
N ARG A 55 5.73 0.11 -17.65
CA ARG A 55 5.39 1.49 -17.34
C ARG A 55 5.36 1.69 -15.83
N VAL A 56 5.94 2.78 -15.35
CA VAL A 56 6.03 3.06 -13.92
C VAL A 56 4.65 3.33 -13.33
N ALA A 57 4.21 2.49 -12.40
CA ALA A 57 2.99 2.66 -11.62
C ALA A 57 3.35 3.07 -10.18
N ALA A 58 3.51 4.37 -9.96
CA ALA A 58 3.90 4.96 -8.66
C ALA A 58 2.76 5.71 -7.95
N GLU A 59 1.64 5.95 -8.63
CA GLU A 59 0.41 6.49 -8.03
C GLU A 59 -0.55 5.33 -7.68
N GLY A 60 -1.78 5.64 -7.25
CA GLY A 60 -2.78 4.64 -6.83
C GLY A 60 -3.31 4.87 -5.41
N LEU A 61 -3.57 3.79 -4.67
CA LEU A 61 -4.12 3.82 -3.32
C LEU A 61 -3.49 2.76 -2.41
N VAL A 62 -3.38 3.12 -1.13
CA VAL A 62 -3.30 2.17 -0.03
C VAL A 62 -4.71 1.93 0.50
N ALA A 63 -5.07 0.66 0.67
CA ALA A 63 -6.35 0.24 1.22
C ALA A 63 -6.14 -0.58 2.49
N VAL A 64 -6.99 -0.37 3.50
CA VAL A 64 -6.98 -1.12 4.75
C VAL A 64 -8.34 -1.76 5.01
N ALA A 65 -8.31 -2.96 5.60
CA ALA A 65 -9.49 -3.66 6.08
C ALA A 65 -9.20 -4.28 7.45
N SER A 66 -10.24 -4.52 8.25
CA SER A 66 -10.14 -5.26 9.51
C SER A 66 -11.39 -6.09 9.77
N LYS A 67 -11.24 -7.17 10.55
CA LYS A 67 -12.35 -7.97 11.07
C LYS A 67 -12.03 -8.46 12.47
N GLU A 68 -13.07 -8.64 13.28
CA GLU A 68 -12.95 -9.32 14.56
C GLU A 68 -12.67 -10.82 14.35
N ASP A 69 -11.83 -11.38 15.22
CA ASP A 69 -11.50 -12.81 15.23
C ASP A 69 -11.51 -13.30 16.68
N GLY A 70 -12.68 -13.73 17.15
CA GLY A 70 -12.90 -14.06 18.56
C GLY A 70 -12.63 -12.88 19.49
N LYS A 71 -11.66 -13.04 20.40
CA LYS A 71 -11.25 -11.97 21.33
C LYS A 71 -10.30 -10.95 20.68
N GLY A 72 -9.72 -11.29 19.54
CA GLY A 72 -8.78 -10.47 18.82
C GLY A 72 -9.37 -9.83 17.57
N GLU A 73 -8.46 -9.42 16.69
CA GLU A 73 -8.74 -8.81 15.40
C GLU A 73 -7.65 -9.18 14.39
N ILE A 74 -8.05 -9.16 13.13
CA ILE A 74 -7.15 -9.24 11.98
C ILE A 74 -7.27 -7.91 11.24
N GLY A 75 -6.14 -7.33 10.85
CA GLY A 75 -6.07 -6.18 9.95
C GLY A 75 -5.20 -6.48 8.75
N ALA A 76 -5.57 -5.93 7.60
CA ALA A 76 -4.83 -6.05 6.35
C ALA A 76 -4.65 -4.68 5.70
N ALA A 77 -3.50 -4.49 5.06
CA ALA A 77 -3.18 -3.31 4.27
C ALA A 77 -2.59 -3.75 2.94
N ILE A 78 -3.04 -3.15 1.85
CA ILE A 78 -2.52 -3.39 0.50
C ILE A 78 -2.15 -2.07 -0.16
N GLU A 79 -1.19 -2.11 -1.08
CA GLU A 79 -0.89 -1.03 -2.00
C GLU A 79 -1.27 -1.47 -3.41
N PHE A 80 -2.26 -0.80 -4.00
CA PHE A 80 -2.67 -1.00 -5.37
C PHE A 80 -2.28 0.23 -6.20
N ASN A 81 -1.35 0.05 -7.13
CA ASN A 81 -0.76 1.14 -7.90
C ASN A 81 -1.40 1.31 -9.29
N SER A 82 -1.30 2.53 -9.80
CA SER A 82 -1.61 2.96 -11.16
C SER A 82 -0.52 3.91 -11.71
N GLU A 83 -0.55 4.21 -13.00
CA GLU A 83 0.37 5.19 -13.61
C GLU A 83 0.04 6.61 -13.11
N THR A 84 -1.26 6.97 -13.04
CA THR A 84 -1.71 8.33 -12.70
C THR A 84 -2.56 8.40 -11.43
N ASP A 85 -2.66 9.60 -10.83
CA ASP A 85 -3.51 9.86 -9.67
C ASP A 85 -5.01 9.98 -10.04
N PHE A 86 -5.32 10.20 -11.33
CA PHE A 86 -6.69 10.24 -11.83
C PHE A 86 -7.38 8.88 -11.67
N VAL A 87 -6.65 7.78 -11.90
CA VAL A 87 -7.18 6.42 -11.71
C VAL A 87 -7.54 6.15 -10.25
N ALA A 88 -6.77 6.68 -9.29
CA ALA A 88 -7.07 6.53 -7.85
C ALA A 88 -8.43 7.15 -7.44
N ARG A 89 -8.95 8.11 -8.22
CA ARG A 89 -10.26 8.74 -7.99
C ARG A 89 -11.42 8.00 -8.64
N ASN A 90 -11.13 7.00 -9.48
CA ASN A 90 -12.13 6.20 -10.17
C ASN A 90 -12.80 5.19 -9.21
N GLU A 91 -14.14 5.12 -9.23
CA GLU A 91 -14.90 4.24 -8.34
C GLU A 91 -14.58 2.75 -8.56
N LEU A 92 -14.34 2.31 -9.80
CA LEU A 92 -13.94 0.93 -10.10
C LEU A 92 -12.62 0.59 -9.41
N PHE A 93 -11.66 1.50 -9.46
CA PHE A 93 -10.35 1.32 -8.82
C PHE A 93 -10.44 1.30 -7.30
N GLN A 94 -11.24 2.20 -6.72
CA GLN A 94 -11.49 2.24 -5.28
C GLN A 94 -12.19 0.98 -4.78
N ASN A 95 -13.20 0.48 -5.52
CA ASN A 95 -13.91 -0.74 -5.15
C ASN A 95 -12.99 -1.97 -5.24
N ALA A 96 -12.19 -2.08 -6.31
CA ALA A 96 -11.18 -3.13 -6.43
C ALA A 96 -10.18 -3.09 -5.26
N ALA A 97 -9.63 -1.92 -4.93
CA ALA A 97 -8.69 -1.78 -3.81
C ALA A 97 -9.30 -2.22 -2.46
N LYS A 98 -10.58 -1.89 -2.20
CA LYS A 98 -11.30 -2.35 -1.00
C LYS A 98 -11.45 -3.86 -0.99
N SER A 99 -11.94 -4.45 -2.07
CA SER A 99 -12.11 -5.91 -2.17
C SER A 99 -10.78 -6.67 -2.06
N PHE A 100 -9.69 -6.11 -2.55
CA PHE A 100 -8.35 -6.70 -2.40
C PHE A 100 -7.88 -6.64 -0.94
N ALA A 101 -8.13 -5.53 -0.23
CA ALA A 101 -7.82 -5.40 1.19
C ALA A 101 -8.64 -6.38 2.04
N GLU A 102 -9.92 -6.59 1.71
CA GLU A 102 -10.79 -7.58 2.36
C GLU A 102 -10.22 -9.00 2.21
N LYS A 103 -9.77 -9.37 1.00
CA LYS A 103 -9.05 -10.65 0.78
C LYS A 103 -7.73 -10.73 1.54
N GLY A 104 -7.09 -9.59 1.81
CA GLY A 104 -5.90 -9.48 2.66
C GLY A 104 -6.14 -9.95 4.11
N LEU A 105 -7.39 -10.02 4.57
CA LEU A 105 -7.71 -10.56 5.90
C LEU A 105 -7.50 -12.08 5.97
N GLU A 106 -7.54 -12.76 4.83
CA GLU A 106 -7.38 -14.21 4.68
C GLU A 106 -5.98 -14.59 4.15
N HIS A 107 -5.35 -13.71 3.36
CA HIS A 107 -4.07 -13.94 2.72
C HIS A 107 -3.02 -12.91 3.13
N HIS A 108 -1.83 -13.35 3.52
CA HIS A 108 -0.79 -12.47 4.07
C HIS A 108 0.29 -12.05 3.08
N SER A 109 0.33 -12.60 1.87
CA SER A 109 1.32 -12.25 0.82
C SER A 109 0.64 -11.76 -0.46
N VAL A 110 1.38 -10.99 -1.26
CA VAL A 110 0.93 -10.48 -2.55
C VAL A 110 0.65 -11.64 -3.52
N GLU A 111 1.52 -12.65 -3.53
CA GLU A 111 1.40 -13.84 -4.38
C GLU A 111 0.12 -14.62 -4.06
N ALA A 112 -0.19 -14.80 -2.77
CA ALA A 112 -1.42 -15.46 -2.35
C ALA A 112 -2.66 -14.64 -2.75
N LEU A 113 -2.58 -13.30 -2.63
CA LEU A 113 -3.67 -12.42 -3.05
C LEU A 113 -3.92 -12.47 -4.54
N HIS A 114 -2.89 -12.53 -5.39
CA HIS A 114 -3.09 -12.64 -6.84
C HIS A 114 -3.98 -13.82 -7.25
N GLY A 115 -3.91 -14.93 -6.52
CA GLY A 115 -4.73 -16.13 -6.72
C GLY A 115 -6.07 -16.12 -5.99
N ALA A 116 -6.32 -15.17 -5.08
CA ALA A 116 -7.55 -15.12 -4.30
C ALA A 116 -8.76 -14.78 -5.18
N GLU A 117 -9.85 -15.53 -5.03
CA GLU A 117 -11.09 -15.32 -5.75
C GLU A 117 -11.93 -14.20 -5.12
N LEU A 118 -12.39 -13.28 -5.96
CA LEU A 118 -13.34 -12.23 -5.64
C LEU A 118 -14.78 -12.75 -5.76
N GLU A 119 -15.74 -11.98 -5.25
CA GLU A 119 -17.16 -12.36 -5.30
C GLU A 119 -17.70 -12.52 -6.74
N ASN A 120 -17.07 -11.84 -7.70
CA ASN A 120 -17.41 -11.95 -9.12
C ASN A 120 -16.83 -13.21 -9.81
N GLY A 121 -16.12 -14.08 -9.07
CA GLY A 121 -15.51 -15.31 -9.56
C GLY A 121 -14.15 -15.13 -10.27
N ASN A 122 -13.68 -13.89 -10.44
CA ASN A 122 -12.32 -13.64 -10.94
C ASN A 122 -11.31 -13.77 -9.80
N THR A 123 -10.08 -14.16 -10.14
CA THR A 123 -8.95 -13.93 -9.24
C THR A 123 -8.58 -12.44 -9.24
N ILE A 124 -7.91 -11.97 -8.19
CA ILE A 124 -7.37 -10.58 -8.15
C ILE A 124 -6.50 -10.30 -9.37
N GLN A 125 -5.63 -11.22 -9.78
CA GLN A 125 -4.79 -11.02 -10.96
C GLN A 125 -5.60 -10.87 -12.26
N ALA A 126 -6.67 -11.64 -12.41
CA ALA A 126 -7.57 -11.52 -13.56
C ALA A 126 -8.32 -10.18 -13.52
N GLU A 127 -8.75 -9.74 -12.34
CA GLU A 127 -9.42 -8.44 -12.16
C GLU A 127 -8.49 -7.27 -12.52
N VAL A 128 -7.25 -7.28 -12.02
CA VAL A 128 -6.23 -6.27 -12.38
C VAL A 128 -6.00 -6.24 -13.90
N THR A 129 -5.92 -7.42 -14.54
CA THR A 129 -5.77 -7.50 -16.00
C THR A 129 -6.97 -6.90 -16.74
N ASN A 130 -8.19 -7.18 -16.29
CA ASN A 130 -9.42 -6.62 -16.87
C ASN A 130 -9.47 -5.09 -16.70
N MET A 131 -9.05 -4.59 -15.54
CA MET A 131 -8.95 -3.15 -15.29
C MET A 131 -7.93 -2.47 -16.21
N ILE A 132 -6.75 -3.06 -16.43
CA ILE A 132 -5.77 -2.54 -17.39
C ILE A 132 -6.35 -2.50 -18.81
N ALA A 133 -7.10 -3.52 -19.21
CA ALA A 133 -7.74 -3.58 -20.53
C ALA A 133 -8.81 -2.50 -20.72
N THR A 134 -9.48 -2.13 -19.63
CA THR A 134 -10.62 -1.20 -19.59
C THR A 134 -10.18 0.25 -19.44
N ILE A 135 -9.29 0.52 -18.47
CA ILE A 135 -8.81 1.87 -18.12
C ILE A 135 -7.63 2.29 -19.01
N GLY A 136 -6.79 1.33 -19.41
CA GLY A 136 -5.68 1.59 -20.33
C GLY A 136 -4.39 2.08 -19.69
N GLU A 137 -4.25 1.97 -18.36
CA GLU A 137 -3.00 2.21 -17.61
C GLU A 137 -2.46 0.90 -17.03
N ASN A 138 -1.15 0.85 -16.78
CA ASN A 138 -0.53 -0.18 -15.97
C ASN A 138 -1.06 -0.10 -14.52
N MET A 139 -1.34 -1.26 -13.95
CA MET A 139 -1.83 -1.38 -12.57
C MET A 139 -1.24 -2.62 -11.95
N GLN A 140 -0.94 -2.55 -10.66
CA GLN A 140 -0.35 -3.68 -9.94
C GLN A 140 -0.74 -3.66 -8.47
N LEU A 141 -1.13 -4.82 -7.94
CA LEU A 141 -1.14 -5.06 -6.51
C LEU A 141 0.31 -5.27 -6.08
N ARG A 142 0.93 -4.26 -5.47
CA ARG A 142 2.38 -4.22 -5.28
C ARG A 142 2.82 -4.75 -3.93
N ARG A 143 2.11 -4.39 -2.87
CA ARG A 143 2.42 -4.77 -1.49
C ARG A 143 1.17 -5.20 -0.77
N ALA A 144 1.33 -6.15 0.14
CA ALA A 144 0.31 -6.59 1.07
C ALA A 144 0.96 -6.90 2.41
N ALA A 145 0.24 -6.60 3.48
CA ALA A 145 0.68 -6.87 4.84
C ALA A 145 -0.55 -7.15 5.71
N ARG A 146 -0.36 -8.03 6.69
CA ARG A 146 -1.41 -8.47 7.60
C ARG A 146 -0.87 -8.52 9.01
N LEU A 147 -1.65 -8.03 9.96
CA LEU A 147 -1.42 -8.21 11.40
C LEU A 147 -2.61 -8.94 12.01
N SER A 148 -2.35 -9.72 13.05
CA SER A 148 -3.40 -10.35 13.84
C SER A 148 -2.96 -10.46 15.29
N VAL A 149 -3.93 -10.33 16.19
CA VAL A 149 -3.81 -10.66 17.61
C VAL A 149 -4.95 -11.60 17.96
N ASP A 150 -4.70 -12.55 18.83
CA ASP A 150 -5.70 -13.50 19.36
C ASP A 150 -6.51 -12.90 20.53
N GLU A 151 -5.96 -11.90 21.21
CA GLU A 151 -6.68 -11.05 22.18
C GLU A 151 -6.24 -9.58 22.02
N GLY A 152 -7.19 -8.68 21.81
CA GLY A 152 -6.93 -7.25 21.63
C GLY A 152 -7.51 -6.69 20.32
N VAL A 153 -6.82 -5.72 19.72
CA VAL A 153 -7.29 -4.99 18.53
C VAL A 153 -6.19 -4.77 17.50
N VAL A 154 -6.57 -4.68 16.23
CA VAL A 154 -5.72 -4.18 15.15
C VAL A 154 -6.32 -2.88 14.64
N ALA A 155 -5.86 -1.77 15.20
CA ALA A 155 -6.33 -0.44 14.82
C ALA A 155 -5.69 0.01 13.51
N SER A 156 -6.42 0.81 12.73
CA SER A 156 -5.92 1.37 11.48
C SER A 156 -6.00 2.89 11.44
N TYR A 157 -5.13 3.49 10.64
CA TYR A 157 -5.20 4.90 10.26
C TYR A 157 -4.85 5.06 8.79
N VAL A 158 -5.63 5.89 8.09
CA VAL A 158 -5.40 6.23 6.69
C VAL A 158 -5.17 7.73 6.59
N HIS A 159 -4.02 8.12 6.06
CA HIS A 159 -3.67 9.51 5.82
C HIS A 159 -3.95 9.91 4.36
N ASN A 160 -4.35 11.16 4.16
CA ASN A 160 -4.82 11.68 2.86
C ASN A 160 -5.89 10.76 2.25
N ALA A 161 -6.95 10.54 3.01
CA ALA A 161 -8.01 9.63 2.65
C ALA A 161 -8.80 10.15 1.44
N VAL A 162 -9.00 9.28 0.45
CA VAL A 162 -9.85 9.52 -0.72
C VAL A 162 -11.28 9.00 -0.47
N ALA A 163 -11.39 7.91 0.29
CA ALA A 163 -12.64 7.34 0.77
C ALA A 163 -12.38 6.57 2.08
N PRO A 164 -13.40 6.11 2.82
CA PRO A 164 -13.20 5.28 4.01
C PRO A 164 -12.32 4.07 3.69
N GLY A 165 -11.24 3.90 4.47
CA GLY A 165 -10.27 2.82 4.30
C GLY A 165 -9.28 2.99 3.13
N LEU A 166 -9.35 4.09 2.36
CA LEU A 166 -8.53 4.31 1.15
C LEU A 166 -7.78 5.64 1.21
N GLY A 167 -6.47 5.65 0.97
CA GLY A 167 -5.67 6.89 0.96
C GLY A 167 -4.24 6.70 0.46
N ARG A 168 -3.37 7.67 0.77
CA ARG A 168 -1.95 7.61 0.33
C ARG A 168 -1.03 6.89 1.32
N ILE A 169 -1.40 6.85 2.59
CA ILE A 169 -0.66 6.11 3.62
C ILE A 169 -1.69 5.30 4.42
N GLY A 170 -1.45 4.01 4.56
CA GLY A 170 -2.22 3.12 5.44
C GLY A 170 -1.32 2.57 6.52
N VAL A 171 -1.80 2.62 7.75
CA VAL A 171 -1.09 2.12 8.92
C VAL A 171 -1.98 1.14 9.67
N LEU A 172 -1.40 0.02 10.10
CA LEU A 172 -2.00 -0.91 11.05
C LEU A 172 -1.15 -0.93 12.32
N VAL A 173 -1.80 -0.99 13.48
CA VAL A 173 -1.16 -1.15 14.79
C VAL A 173 -1.86 -2.27 15.53
N ALA A 174 -1.13 -3.33 15.84
CA ALA A 174 -1.59 -4.46 16.62
C ALA A 174 -1.30 -4.20 18.11
N LEU A 175 -2.36 -4.13 18.90
CA LEU A 175 -2.30 -4.08 20.36
C LEU A 175 -2.81 -5.41 20.90
N HIS A 176 -1.93 -6.17 21.54
CA HIS A 176 -2.30 -7.43 22.18
C HIS A 176 -2.60 -7.17 23.66
N GLY A 177 -3.72 -7.70 24.13
CA GLY A 177 -4.13 -7.67 25.54
C GLY A 177 -5.63 -7.48 25.70
N GLY A 178 -6.15 -7.87 26.87
CA GLY A 178 -7.53 -7.63 27.24
C GLY A 178 -7.84 -6.15 27.50
N GLY A 179 -9.12 -5.86 27.79
CA GLY A 179 -9.59 -4.50 28.10
C GLY A 179 -10.73 -4.05 27.20
N ASP A 180 -11.17 -2.80 27.37
CA ASP A 180 -12.20 -2.21 26.51
C ASP A 180 -11.66 -2.00 25.09
N LYS A 181 -12.19 -2.77 24.13
CA LYS A 181 -11.80 -2.68 22.71
C LYS A 181 -12.00 -1.27 22.12
N VAL A 182 -12.94 -0.47 22.64
CA VAL A 182 -13.14 0.91 22.14
C VAL A 182 -11.94 1.78 22.53
N ALA A 183 -11.53 1.74 23.79
CA ALA A 183 -10.34 2.45 24.27
C ALA A 183 -9.05 1.95 23.59
N LEU A 184 -8.92 0.63 23.40
CA LEU A 184 -7.77 0.06 22.68
C LEU A 184 -7.72 0.52 21.21
N ARG A 185 -8.86 0.58 20.51
CA ARG A 185 -8.90 1.11 19.13
C ARG A 185 -8.55 2.59 19.08
N GLU A 186 -8.95 3.37 20.08
CA GLU A 186 -8.55 4.79 20.16
C GLU A 186 -7.04 4.95 20.38
N LEU A 187 -6.45 4.21 21.31
CA LEU A 187 -5.01 4.17 21.53
C LEU A 187 -4.27 3.75 20.26
N GLY A 188 -4.66 2.62 19.66
CA GLY A 188 -4.05 2.10 18.45
C GLY A 188 -4.16 3.08 17.28
N ARG A 189 -5.28 3.79 17.13
CA ARG A 189 -5.44 4.84 16.11
C ARG A 189 -4.49 6.02 16.34
N LYS A 190 -4.31 6.46 17.59
CA LYS A 190 -3.35 7.53 17.95
C LYS A 190 -1.91 7.12 17.63
N ILE A 191 -1.54 5.88 17.95
CA ILE A 191 -0.22 5.31 17.60
C ILE A 191 -0.09 5.16 16.08
N ALA A 192 -1.14 4.76 15.37
CA ALA A 192 -1.11 4.63 13.92
C ALA A 192 -0.91 6.00 13.22
N MET A 193 -1.50 7.08 13.77
CA MET A 193 -1.22 8.45 13.33
C MET A 193 0.22 8.86 13.56
N HIS A 194 0.80 8.47 14.71
CA HIS A 194 2.21 8.71 15.00
C HIS A 194 3.12 8.00 13.99
N VAL A 195 2.92 6.69 13.79
CA VAL A 195 3.65 5.87 12.81
C VAL A 195 3.55 6.46 11.39
N ALA A 196 2.37 6.95 10.98
CA ALA A 196 2.19 7.58 9.68
C ALA A 196 3.11 8.80 9.50
N ALA A 197 3.28 9.59 10.56
CA ALA A 197 4.09 10.81 10.57
C ALA A 197 5.59 10.58 10.75
N THR A 198 5.99 9.61 11.59
CA THR A 198 7.41 9.40 11.96
C THR A 198 8.10 8.30 11.18
N ALA A 199 7.36 7.42 10.48
CA ALA A 199 7.88 6.32 9.69
C ALA A 199 8.98 5.50 10.40
N PRO A 200 8.71 4.96 11.61
CA PRO A 200 9.68 4.15 12.34
C PRO A 200 10.12 2.94 11.52
N LEU A 201 11.39 2.57 11.68
CA LEU A 201 12.00 1.43 10.99
C LEU A 201 11.78 0.12 11.74
N SER A 202 11.56 0.17 13.05
CA SER A 202 11.35 -1.02 13.87
C SER A 202 10.44 -0.75 15.05
N LEU A 203 9.83 -1.82 15.60
CA LEU A 203 8.99 -1.70 16.79
C LEU A 203 9.87 -1.51 18.01
N ASN A 204 10.81 -2.43 18.23
CA ASN A 204 11.79 -2.40 19.31
C ASN A 204 13.21 -2.25 18.78
N THR A 205 14.14 -2.04 19.69
CA THR A 205 15.57 -1.90 19.32
C THR A 205 16.15 -3.19 18.78
N ASP A 206 15.71 -4.32 19.33
CA ASP A 206 16.17 -5.65 18.93
C ASP A 206 15.64 -6.06 17.54
N ASP A 207 14.58 -5.40 17.07
CA ASP A 207 13.98 -5.61 15.75
C ASP A 207 14.64 -4.74 14.66
N LEU A 208 15.54 -3.82 15.04
CA LEU A 208 16.17 -2.90 14.08
C LEU A 208 17.26 -3.63 13.29
N ASP A 209 17.20 -3.53 11.96
CA ASP A 209 18.21 -4.13 11.08
C ASP A 209 19.63 -3.69 11.47
N PRO A 210 20.52 -4.62 11.86
CA PRO A 210 21.90 -4.30 12.18
C PRO A 210 22.64 -3.57 11.03
N ALA A 211 22.28 -3.83 9.77
CA ALA A 211 22.86 -3.15 8.62
C ALA A 211 22.49 -1.66 8.57
N ALA A 212 21.28 -1.28 9.04
CA ALA A 212 20.89 0.12 9.15
C ALA A 212 21.72 0.86 10.20
N ILE A 213 21.98 0.22 11.34
CA ILE A 213 22.82 0.77 12.41
C ILE A 213 24.27 0.94 11.92
N GLU A 214 24.82 -0.06 11.25
CA GLU A 214 26.21 -0.01 10.77
C GLU A 214 26.39 1.03 9.67
N LYS A 215 25.43 1.10 8.73
CA LYS A 215 25.42 2.14 7.69
C LYS A 215 25.38 3.54 8.31
N GLU A 216 24.49 3.78 9.25
CA GLU A 216 24.39 5.06 9.94
C GLU A 216 25.68 5.37 10.71
N ARG A 217 26.26 4.38 11.41
CA ARG A 217 27.53 4.51 12.13
C ARG A 217 28.68 4.93 11.22
N SER A 218 28.77 4.33 10.03
CA SER A 218 29.79 4.68 9.04
C SER A 218 29.65 6.14 8.59
N VAL A 219 28.43 6.56 8.24
CA VAL A 219 28.13 7.94 7.81
C VAL A 219 28.49 8.95 8.90
N LEU A 220 28.09 8.69 10.15
CA LEU A 220 28.38 9.58 11.27
C LEU A 220 29.88 9.63 11.60
N THR A 221 30.59 8.52 11.42
CA THR A 221 32.04 8.45 11.61
C THR A 221 32.78 9.28 10.57
N GLU A 222 32.41 9.15 9.29
CA GLU A 222 32.97 9.94 8.20
C GLU A 222 32.72 11.43 8.41
N LYS A 223 31.46 11.81 8.72
CA LYS A 223 31.10 13.19 9.04
C LYS A 223 31.92 13.76 10.20
N ALA A 224 32.10 13.00 11.28
CA ALA A 224 32.89 13.45 12.42
C ALA A 224 34.38 13.66 12.07
N LYS A 225 34.94 12.84 11.17
CA LYS A 225 36.31 13.02 10.66
C LYS A 225 36.42 14.29 9.81
N GLU A 226 35.47 14.52 8.91
CA GLU A 226 35.42 15.71 8.05
C GLU A 226 35.27 17.01 8.85
N GLU A 227 34.52 16.98 9.96
CA GLU A 227 34.40 18.09 10.91
C GLU A 227 35.68 18.33 11.76
N GLY A 228 36.74 17.53 11.56
CA GLY A 228 38.00 17.66 12.28
C GLY A 228 37.93 17.28 13.76
N ARG A 229 37.00 16.40 14.14
CA ARG A 229 36.87 15.94 15.54
C ARG A 229 38.09 15.09 15.94
N PRO A 230 38.59 15.20 17.19
CA PRO A 230 39.69 14.36 17.67
C PRO A 230 39.35 12.86 17.59
N GLU A 231 40.26 12.03 17.08
CA GLU A 231 40.02 10.59 16.88
C GLU A 231 39.56 9.87 18.15
N ASN A 232 40.13 10.23 19.31
CA ASN A 232 39.77 9.68 20.62
C ASN A 232 38.35 10.07 21.09
N MET A 233 37.71 11.06 20.45
CA MET A 233 36.34 11.50 20.73
C MET A 233 35.32 11.01 19.70
N ILE A 234 35.72 10.67 18.47
CA ILE A 234 34.82 10.27 17.38
C ILE A 234 33.93 9.11 17.83
N ALA A 235 34.49 8.06 18.43
CA ALA A 235 33.72 6.91 18.89
C ALA A 235 32.59 7.29 19.86
N LYS A 236 32.86 8.17 20.84
CA LYS A 236 31.87 8.64 21.81
C LYS A 236 30.79 9.52 21.17
N ILE A 237 31.19 10.38 20.22
CA ILE A 237 30.25 11.25 19.48
C ILE A 237 29.30 10.39 18.66
N VAL A 238 29.84 9.44 17.90
CA VAL A 238 29.06 8.52 17.05
C VAL A 238 28.14 7.67 17.90
N GLU A 239 28.59 7.14 19.03
CA GLU A 239 27.73 6.38 19.94
C GLU A 239 26.55 7.21 20.47
N GLY A 240 26.80 8.47 20.88
CA GLY A 240 25.73 9.39 21.28
C GLY A 240 24.72 9.67 20.16
N GLN A 241 25.19 9.81 18.92
CA GLN A 241 24.33 10.02 17.75
C GLN A 241 23.56 8.76 17.35
N ILE A 242 24.15 7.57 17.47
CA ILE A 242 23.45 6.30 17.27
C ILE A 242 22.34 6.10 18.31
N ASN A 243 22.60 6.47 19.57
CA ASN A 243 21.56 6.45 20.60
C ASN A 243 20.40 7.40 20.27
N LYS A 244 20.69 8.55 19.66
CA LYS A 244 19.65 9.47 19.15
C LYS A 244 18.91 8.86 17.95
N PHE A 245 19.64 8.33 16.96
CA PHE A 245 19.06 7.67 15.79
C PHE A 245 18.07 6.58 16.20
N GLN A 246 18.42 5.72 17.17
CA GLN A 246 17.50 4.71 17.69
C GLN A 246 16.23 5.32 18.30
N LYS A 247 16.31 6.46 19.01
CA LYS A 247 15.11 7.16 19.52
C LYS A 247 14.25 7.74 18.39
N ASP A 248 14.85 8.03 17.25
CA ASP A 248 14.17 8.59 16.08
C ASP A 248 13.54 7.50 15.20
N VAL A 249 14.04 6.24 15.21
CA VAL A 249 13.58 5.17 14.31
C VAL A 249 12.92 3.96 14.97
N VAL A 250 13.06 3.79 16.29
CA VAL A 250 12.42 2.70 17.06
C VAL A 250 11.13 3.21 17.66
N LEU A 251 9.98 2.67 17.24
CA LEU A 251 8.65 3.15 17.62
C LEU A 251 8.49 3.27 19.14
N THR A 252 8.85 2.24 19.91
CA THR A 252 8.68 2.26 21.38
C THR A 252 9.49 3.36 22.08
N LYS A 253 10.63 3.76 21.51
CA LYS A 253 11.50 4.81 22.03
C LYS A 253 11.11 6.22 21.58
N GLN A 254 10.28 6.34 20.54
CA GLN A 254 9.89 7.63 20.00
C GLN A 254 9.05 8.43 21.02
N PRO A 255 9.33 9.74 21.20
CA PRO A 255 8.40 10.65 21.87
C PRO A 255 7.08 10.71 21.09
N PHE A 256 5.95 10.61 21.79
CA PHE A 256 4.65 10.59 21.13
C PHE A 256 4.33 11.96 20.52
N VAL A 257 4.00 12.00 19.23
CA VAL A 257 3.80 13.28 18.49
C VAL A 257 2.70 14.17 19.07
N MET A 258 1.69 13.60 19.75
CA MET A 258 0.62 14.38 20.38
C MET A 258 0.94 14.77 21.83
N ASN A 259 1.93 14.12 22.45
CA ASN A 259 2.43 14.43 23.78
C ASN A 259 3.92 14.02 23.90
N PRO A 260 4.86 14.89 23.51
CA PRO A 260 6.28 14.56 23.45
C PRO A 260 6.95 14.27 24.80
N ASP A 261 6.28 14.55 25.92
CA ASP A 261 6.77 14.23 27.27
C ASP A 261 6.71 12.72 27.59
N VAL A 262 6.00 11.95 26.76
CA VAL A 262 5.73 10.52 26.97
C VAL A 262 6.19 9.75 25.73
N THR A 263 6.92 8.66 25.91
CA THR A 263 7.29 7.75 24.81
C THR A 263 6.11 6.86 24.44
N ILE A 264 6.12 6.25 23.25
CA ILE A 264 5.08 5.30 22.86
C ILE A 264 5.00 4.11 23.84
N GLU A 265 6.14 3.60 24.30
CA GLU A 265 6.19 2.56 25.33
C GLU A 265 5.47 2.99 26.62
N GLN A 266 5.78 4.18 27.11
CA GLN A 266 5.18 4.70 28.34
C GLN A 266 3.67 4.95 28.17
N LEU A 267 3.24 5.46 27.00
CA LEU A 267 1.83 5.67 26.67
C LEU A 267 1.03 4.36 26.75
N VAL A 268 1.55 3.29 26.17
CA VAL A 268 0.91 1.96 26.18
C VAL A 268 0.87 1.40 27.60
N ALA A 269 1.97 1.50 28.34
CA ALA A 269 2.06 1.01 29.72
C ALA A 269 1.08 1.75 30.66
N ASP A 270 0.96 3.06 30.54
CA ASP A 270 0.06 3.84 31.39
C ASP A 270 -1.40 3.61 31.03
N THR A 271 -1.74 3.54 29.74
CA THR A 271 -3.09 3.17 29.31
C THR A 271 -3.46 1.75 29.77
N GLY A 272 -2.51 0.81 29.75
CA GLY A 272 -2.70 -0.54 30.28
C GLY A 272 -3.06 -0.55 31.77
N LYS A 273 -2.41 0.29 32.59
CA LYS A 273 -2.76 0.45 34.02
C LYS A 273 -4.15 1.04 34.21
N GLU A 274 -4.47 2.11 33.47
CA GLU A 274 -5.76 2.80 33.54
C GLU A 274 -6.93 1.89 33.17
N LEU A 275 -6.76 1.03 32.16
CA LEU A 275 -7.77 0.10 31.69
C LEU A 275 -7.80 -1.22 32.49
N GLY A 276 -6.92 -1.42 33.46
CA GLY A 276 -6.79 -2.70 34.17
C GLY A 276 -6.33 -3.85 33.27
N ALA A 277 -5.55 -3.55 32.23
CA ALA A 277 -5.03 -4.47 31.23
C ALA A 277 -3.49 -4.60 31.37
N PRO A 278 -2.97 -5.29 32.41
CA PRO A 278 -1.53 -5.35 32.68
C PRO A 278 -0.69 -6.09 31.62
N GLY A 279 -1.35 -6.82 30.71
CA GLY A 279 -0.70 -7.50 29.58
C GLY A 279 -0.74 -6.71 28.27
N LEU A 280 -1.22 -5.46 28.28
CA LEU A 280 -1.31 -4.64 27.08
C LEU A 280 0.10 -4.30 26.55
N HIS A 281 0.34 -4.65 25.30
CA HIS A 281 1.58 -4.31 24.60
C HIS A 281 1.35 -4.13 23.10
N LEU A 282 2.29 -3.46 22.44
CA LEU A 282 2.35 -3.42 20.98
C LEU A 282 2.89 -4.75 20.46
N ALA A 283 2.09 -5.44 19.66
CA ALA A 283 2.48 -6.69 19.02
C ALA A 283 3.10 -6.47 17.62
N GLY A 284 2.85 -5.32 17.00
CA GLY A 284 3.38 -5.01 15.68
C GLY A 284 2.77 -3.76 15.08
N PHE A 285 3.40 -3.24 14.04
CA PHE A 285 2.82 -2.22 13.19
C PHE A 285 3.18 -2.48 11.73
N VAL A 286 2.38 -1.93 10.83
CA VAL A 286 2.62 -1.90 9.38
C VAL A 286 2.39 -0.48 8.93
N ARG A 287 3.26 0.03 8.06
CA ARG A 287 3.06 1.30 7.34
C ARG A 287 3.32 1.07 5.87
N LEU A 288 2.32 1.34 5.04
CA LEU A 288 2.47 1.40 3.59
C LEU A 288 2.27 2.85 3.16
N ALA A 289 3.28 3.45 2.54
CA ALA A 289 3.17 4.73 1.87
C ALA A 289 3.20 4.52 0.35
N LEU A 290 2.21 5.08 -0.36
CA LEU A 290 2.05 4.95 -1.80
C LEU A 290 3.32 5.38 -2.55
N GLY A 291 3.82 4.53 -3.45
CA GLY A 291 4.98 4.78 -4.30
C GLY A 291 6.33 4.69 -3.58
N GLU A 292 6.35 4.32 -2.29
CA GLU A 292 7.59 4.18 -1.53
C GLU A 292 8.52 3.14 -2.16
N GLY A 293 9.74 3.56 -2.49
CA GLY A 293 10.73 2.74 -3.18
C GLY A 293 10.48 2.56 -4.69
N VAL A 294 9.57 3.33 -5.29
CA VAL A 294 9.39 3.40 -6.76
C VAL A 294 10.04 4.68 -7.26
N GLU A 295 11.04 4.56 -8.13
CA GLU A 295 11.62 5.72 -8.80
C GLU A 295 10.62 6.26 -9.82
N LYS A 296 10.25 7.53 -9.66
CA LYS A 296 9.44 8.23 -10.65
C LYS A 296 10.35 8.65 -11.80
N VAL A 297 10.03 8.17 -13.00
CA VAL A 297 10.69 8.64 -14.22
C VAL A 297 10.10 10.02 -14.53
N GLU A 298 10.89 11.07 -14.35
CA GLU A 298 10.55 12.40 -14.86
C GLU A 298 10.69 12.37 -16.39
N GLY A 299 9.56 12.52 -17.09
CA GLY A 299 9.55 12.71 -18.53
C GLY A 299 10.06 14.11 -18.94
N PRO A 300 10.29 14.36 -20.23
CA PRO A 300 10.52 15.72 -20.72
C PRO A 300 9.38 16.63 -20.28
N ASP A 301 9.67 17.91 -19.98
CA ASP A 301 8.62 18.84 -19.64
C ASP A 301 7.59 18.95 -20.79
N PHE A 302 6.36 19.33 -20.46
CA PHE A 302 5.26 19.36 -21.43
C PHE A 302 5.59 20.22 -22.67
N ALA A 303 6.37 21.30 -22.49
CA ALA A 303 6.79 22.14 -23.61
C ALA A 303 7.76 21.42 -24.55
N SER A 304 8.70 20.66 -23.99
CA SER A 304 9.67 19.83 -24.71
C SER A 304 8.99 18.66 -25.41
N GLU A 305 8.00 18.03 -24.79
CA GLU A 305 7.18 16.99 -25.42
C GLU A 305 6.41 17.55 -26.62
N VAL A 306 5.71 18.68 -26.44
CA VAL A 306 4.99 19.37 -27.53
C VAL A 306 5.95 19.78 -28.65
N ALA A 307 7.13 20.32 -28.33
CA ALA A 307 8.13 20.69 -29.31
C ALA A 307 8.61 19.48 -30.14
N SER A 308 8.80 18.33 -29.49
CA SER A 308 9.23 17.09 -30.16
C SER A 308 8.22 16.51 -31.14
N MET A 309 6.91 16.77 -30.93
CA MET A 309 5.84 16.31 -31.81
C MET A 309 5.58 17.26 -33.00
N ILE A 310 6.04 18.52 -32.91
CA ILE A 310 5.87 19.54 -33.96
C ILE A 310 7.10 19.61 -34.88
N ALA A 311 8.27 19.16 -34.41
CA ALA A 311 9.48 19.12 -35.21
C ALA A 311 9.28 18.22 -36.45
N PRO A 312 9.58 18.70 -37.67
CA PRO A 312 9.55 17.84 -38.86
C PRO A 312 10.51 16.69 -38.64
N GLN A 313 10.04 15.46 -38.85
CA GLN A 313 10.93 14.31 -38.93
C GLN A 313 11.67 14.40 -40.27
N ASP A 314 12.95 14.76 -40.22
CA ASP A 314 13.87 14.71 -41.36
C ASP A 314 14.10 13.28 -41.84
#